data_AF-A0A2H3BEK8-F1
#
_entry.id   AF-A0A2H3BEK8-F1
#
_cell.length_a   1.000
_cell.length_b   1.000
_cell.length_c   1.000
_cell.angle_alpha   90.00
_cell.angle_beta   90.00
_cell.angle_gamma   90.00
#
_symmetry.space_group_name_H-M   'P 1'
#
loop_
_entity.id
_entity.type
_entity.pdbx_description
1 polymer ?
#
loop_
_entity_poly.entity_id
_entity_poly.type
_entity_poly.pdbx_seq_one_letter_code
_entity_poly.pdbx_strand_id
1 'polypeptide(L)'
;MSSLGTLPVELVLKIFHMATFDGPDYKVPLALSHVSKDCRAIVSSEAQLWTTIELNNKCAVGRFFAGATTYDIFPSLSVYLRNSGELPLNISIDYAGLPRNASVSDSNDYAEPCTDGFTIQHAVVLGMILLGHLDRLESFTVRTQSWEIYAVIVNQWMFSRFPLIKSWNVEYGTLADLCLLGDYPVMCKRDLQARESILTRNGGGYTAINELAEIGQGFFPSLKRLRLNGTPHGWFFSAINLVELVLQNIPTQYRATDKLLQVILSNSQHTLQVLELNGSLHSGVDHSSQRLSLPAVHTLKVGFAYIEEMSTLLRIAEFPALTNLSLWHLEDCLNEDQRHQCEMVEAFQEMTDKLPLHALHIDAVSFPREDLHSTFAWDAVRNGTVAQAQYPVIMRFISELNALQTLTLVRPDPLLLQSMGYSPPSSILFLPSLKKLRFETSIPKECLHIAKYWRRRIEVLTLLSGGAFAGPGLERLELLFPHTQDNAALAGWKDDPQPYAMSMGVEFQREHIPFLIDEDDLYMEDSDSDEEDEEDTMDED
;
A
#
# COMPACT_ATOMS: atom_id res chain seq x y z
N MET A 1 -10.91 49.52 -5.59
CA MET A 1 -10.97 49.08 -6.99
C MET A 1 -9.86 48.08 -7.21
N SER A 2 -10.18 46.81 -7.44
CA SER A 2 -9.23 45.69 -7.44
C SER A 2 -8.28 45.75 -8.64
N SER A 3 -6.98 45.72 -8.35
CA SER A 3 -5.84 45.78 -9.29
C SER A 3 -5.68 44.58 -10.24
N LEU A 4 -6.70 43.73 -10.37
CA LEU A 4 -6.68 42.62 -11.34
C LEU A 4 -6.87 43.12 -12.78
N GLY A 5 -7.59 44.22 -12.97
CA GLY A 5 -7.82 44.81 -14.31
C GLY A 5 -6.56 45.37 -14.98
N THR A 6 -5.42 45.44 -14.27
CA THR A 6 -4.13 45.87 -14.83
C THR A 6 -3.22 44.72 -15.23
N LEU A 7 -3.56 43.48 -14.89
CA LEU A 7 -2.78 42.30 -15.30
C LEU A 7 -3.26 41.77 -16.65
N PRO A 8 -2.35 41.40 -17.57
CA PRO A 8 -2.69 40.65 -18.77
C PRO A 8 -3.48 39.37 -18.45
N VAL A 9 -4.51 39.07 -19.23
CA VAL A 9 -5.40 37.91 -19.02
C VAL A 9 -4.62 36.60 -19.04
N GLU A 10 -3.56 36.50 -19.84
CA GLU A 10 -2.71 35.33 -19.95
C GLU A 10 -1.96 35.04 -18.63
N LEU A 11 -1.52 36.09 -17.93
CA LEU A 11 -0.89 35.93 -16.62
C LEU A 11 -1.91 35.51 -15.56
N VAL A 12 -3.12 36.08 -15.61
CA VAL A 12 -4.22 35.70 -14.70
C VAL A 12 -4.61 34.24 -14.91
N LEU A 13 -4.77 33.79 -16.15
CA LEU A 13 -5.03 32.39 -16.49
C LEU A 13 -3.92 31.48 -15.97
N LYS A 14 -2.65 31.85 -16.19
CA LYS A 14 -1.52 31.06 -15.67
C LYS A 14 -1.57 30.92 -14.14
N ILE A 15 -1.88 32.00 -13.43
CA ILE A 15 -2.08 31.97 -11.96
C ILE A 15 -3.23 31.04 -11.58
N PHE A 16 -4.35 31.10 -12.31
CA PHE A 16 -5.50 30.24 -12.05
C PHE A 16 -5.21 28.76 -12.30
N HIS A 17 -4.46 28.44 -13.36
CA HIS A 17 -3.98 27.08 -13.62
C HIS A 17 -3.08 26.59 -12.49
N MET A 18 -2.07 27.36 -12.09
CA MET A 18 -1.19 26.99 -10.98
C MET A 18 -1.99 26.79 -9.68
N ALA A 19 -2.93 27.69 -9.37
CA ALA A 19 -3.76 27.57 -8.19
C ALA A 19 -4.68 26.32 -8.23
N THR A 20 -5.17 25.93 -9.41
CA THR A 20 -6.10 24.80 -9.59
C THR A 20 -5.39 23.46 -9.62
N PHE A 21 -4.21 23.36 -10.23
CA PHE A 21 -3.53 22.09 -10.49
C PHE A 21 -2.31 21.84 -9.61
N ASP A 22 -1.64 22.90 -9.13
CA ASP A 22 -0.48 22.80 -8.24
C ASP A 22 -0.84 23.15 -6.79
N GLY A 23 -2.03 23.72 -6.57
CA GLY A 23 -2.53 24.11 -5.26
C GLY A 23 -3.17 22.95 -4.47
N PRO A 24 -3.30 23.08 -3.14
CA PRO A 24 -3.90 22.05 -2.30
C PRO A 24 -5.44 22.03 -2.34
N ASP A 25 -6.09 23.02 -2.97
CA ASP A 25 -7.55 23.19 -2.99
C ASP A 25 -8.11 23.05 -4.41
N TYR A 26 -9.00 22.08 -4.60
CA TYR A 26 -9.61 21.75 -5.88
C TYR A 26 -10.89 22.57 -6.17
N LYS A 27 -11.35 23.37 -5.21
CA LYS A 27 -12.51 24.29 -5.34
C LYS A 27 -12.14 25.65 -5.89
N VAL A 28 -10.87 25.84 -6.29
CA VAL A 28 -10.32 27.10 -6.79
C VAL A 28 -11.15 27.71 -7.94
N PRO A 29 -11.55 26.98 -9.00
CA PRO A 29 -12.34 27.56 -10.08
C PRO A 29 -13.67 28.14 -9.58
N LEU A 30 -14.34 27.41 -8.68
CA LEU A 30 -15.59 27.86 -8.08
C LEU A 30 -15.36 29.10 -7.21
N ALA A 31 -14.36 29.09 -6.33
CA ALA A 31 -14.01 30.22 -5.48
C ALA A 31 -13.68 31.48 -6.32
N LEU A 32 -12.84 31.34 -7.34
CA LEU A 32 -12.47 32.43 -8.25
C LEU A 32 -13.67 33.01 -8.99
N SER A 33 -14.66 32.18 -9.35
CA SER A 33 -15.91 32.64 -9.99
C SER A 33 -16.78 33.55 -9.09
N HIS A 34 -16.54 33.52 -7.77
CA HIS A 34 -17.21 34.37 -6.80
C HIS A 34 -16.44 35.64 -6.42
N VAL A 35 -15.15 35.75 -6.77
CA VAL A 35 -14.30 36.91 -6.40
C VAL A 35 -14.73 38.20 -7.09
N SER A 36 -14.87 38.19 -8.42
CA SER A 36 -15.27 39.36 -9.21
C SER A 36 -15.93 38.95 -10.53
N LYS A 37 -16.58 39.90 -11.22
CA LYS A 37 -17.16 39.66 -12.55
C LYS A 37 -16.09 39.31 -13.59
N ASP A 38 -14.93 39.95 -13.52
CA ASP A 38 -13.83 39.71 -14.47
C ASP A 38 -13.21 38.33 -14.23
N CYS A 39 -12.95 37.97 -12.96
CA CYS A 39 -12.49 36.62 -12.61
C CYS A 39 -13.49 35.55 -13.09
N ARG A 40 -14.79 35.78 -12.86
CA ARG A 40 -15.84 34.87 -13.33
C ARG A 40 -15.81 34.72 -14.86
N ALA A 41 -15.70 35.81 -15.60
CA ALA A 41 -15.64 35.76 -17.05
C ALA A 41 -14.41 34.97 -17.54
N ILE A 42 -13.25 35.21 -16.94
CA ILE A 42 -12.00 34.50 -17.26
C ILE A 42 -12.12 33.00 -16.95
N VAL A 43 -12.50 32.64 -15.73
CA VAL A 43 -12.60 31.22 -15.33
C VAL A 43 -13.70 30.49 -16.11
N SER A 44 -14.84 31.13 -16.39
CA SER A 44 -15.89 30.52 -17.22
C SER A 44 -15.52 30.39 -18.69
N SER A 45 -14.55 31.17 -19.19
CA SER A 45 -14.05 31.03 -20.56
C SER A 45 -13.02 29.90 -20.73
N GLU A 46 -12.40 29.44 -19.63
CA GLU A 46 -11.36 28.41 -19.66
C GLU A 46 -11.90 27.08 -19.12
N ALA A 47 -12.32 26.20 -20.02
CA ALA A 47 -12.96 24.93 -19.67
C ALA A 47 -12.03 23.97 -18.92
N GLN A 48 -10.71 24.04 -19.17
CA GLN A 48 -9.74 23.12 -18.54
C GLN A 48 -9.74 23.22 -17.02
N LEU A 49 -9.94 24.43 -16.47
CA LEU A 49 -9.98 24.65 -15.02
C LEU A 49 -11.08 23.83 -14.32
N TRP A 50 -12.13 23.43 -15.05
CA TRP A 50 -13.29 22.72 -14.51
C TRP A 50 -13.24 21.20 -14.69
N THR A 51 -12.13 20.65 -15.20
CA THR A 51 -12.01 19.21 -15.53
C THR A 51 -11.69 18.32 -14.33
N THR A 52 -11.15 18.90 -13.25
CA THR A 52 -10.84 18.18 -12.02
C THR A 52 -11.92 18.46 -10.98
N ILE A 53 -12.65 17.42 -10.59
CA ILE A 53 -13.82 17.50 -9.73
C ILE A 53 -13.55 16.69 -8.47
N GLU A 54 -13.57 17.37 -7.32
CA GLU A 54 -13.48 16.73 -6.02
C GLU A 54 -14.81 16.81 -5.28
N LEU A 55 -15.32 15.65 -4.87
CA LEU A 55 -16.56 15.50 -4.14
C LEU A 55 -16.26 15.00 -2.74
N ASN A 56 -16.70 15.75 -1.74
CA ASN A 56 -16.63 15.34 -0.35
C ASN A 56 -18.00 15.47 0.32
N ASN A 57 -18.09 15.08 1.59
CA ASN A 57 -19.35 15.06 2.34
C ASN A 57 -20.08 16.42 2.39
N LYS A 58 -19.40 17.53 2.12
CA LYS A 58 -19.97 18.88 2.07
C LYS A 58 -20.48 19.29 0.69
N CYS A 59 -20.26 18.48 -0.34
CA CYS A 59 -20.66 18.80 -1.72
C CYS A 59 -22.12 18.45 -2.02
N ALA A 60 -22.76 17.64 -1.19
CA ALA A 60 -24.16 17.26 -1.32
C ALA A 60 -25.07 18.12 -0.42
N VAL A 61 -26.30 18.37 -0.86
CA VAL A 61 -27.33 18.98 -0.01
C VAL A 61 -27.84 17.94 1.00
N GLY A 62 -27.69 18.20 2.30
CA GLY A 62 -27.95 17.20 3.36
C GLY A 62 -29.39 16.68 3.46
N ARG A 63 -30.38 17.27 2.78
CA ARG A 63 -31.76 16.78 2.76
C ARG A 63 -32.33 16.73 1.34
N PHE A 64 -32.91 15.59 1.01
CA PHE A 64 -33.72 15.43 -0.19
C PHE A 64 -35.06 16.13 0.01
N PHE A 65 -35.35 17.13 -0.81
CA PHE A 65 -36.67 17.75 -0.88
C PHE A 65 -37.51 17.05 -1.94
N ALA A 66 -38.80 16.85 -1.67
CA ALA A 66 -39.72 16.31 -2.68
C ALA A 66 -39.74 17.22 -3.91
N GLY A 67 -39.37 16.68 -5.07
CA GLY A 67 -39.28 17.42 -6.33
C GLY A 67 -37.90 18.03 -6.64
N ALA A 68 -36.89 17.83 -5.79
CA ALA A 68 -35.51 18.21 -6.12
C ALA A 68 -35.02 17.42 -7.35
N THR A 69 -34.43 18.13 -8.31
CA THR A 69 -33.74 17.52 -9.45
C THR A 69 -32.42 16.89 -9.00
N THR A 70 -31.85 16.01 -9.82
CA THR A 70 -30.52 15.43 -9.58
C THR A 70 -29.46 16.52 -9.38
N TYR A 71 -29.57 17.62 -10.12
CA TYR A 71 -28.65 18.76 -10.05
C TYR A 71 -28.82 19.63 -8.80
N ASP A 72 -30.01 19.64 -8.19
CA ASP A 72 -30.24 20.38 -6.93
C ASP A 72 -29.51 19.72 -5.75
N ILE A 73 -29.23 18.43 -5.84
CA ILE A 73 -28.55 17.66 -4.79
C ILE A 73 -27.03 17.87 -4.85
N PHE A 74 -26.47 18.05 -6.05
CA PHE A 74 -25.06 18.36 -6.28
C PHE A 74 -24.89 19.63 -7.13
N PRO A 75 -25.20 20.81 -6.58
CA PRO A 75 -25.20 22.06 -7.36
C PRO A 75 -23.80 22.41 -7.88
N SER A 76 -22.76 22.21 -7.06
CA SER A 76 -21.38 22.45 -7.48
C SER A 76 -20.96 21.52 -8.62
N LEU A 77 -21.26 20.22 -8.52
CA LEU A 77 -20.96 19.24 -9.58
C LEU A 77 -21.58 19.66 -10.92
N SER A 78 -22.83 20.13 -10.88
CA SER A 78 -23.54 20.64 -12.05
C SER A 78 -22.81 21.80 -12.74
N VAL A 79 -22.22 22.72 -11.95
CA VAL A 79 -21.43 23.85 -12.47
C VAL A 79 -20.14 23.36 -13.14
N TYR A 80 -19.42 22.43 -12.52
CA TYR A 80 -18.20 21.84 -13.08
C TYR A 80 -18.47 21.09 -14.38
N LEU A 81 -19.49 20.21 -14.39
CA LEU A 81 -19.85 19.43 -15.57
C LEU A 81 -20.27 20.32 -16.75
N ARG A 82 -20.98 21.42 -16.47
CA ARG A 82 -21.37 22.39 -17.51
C ARG A 82 -20.17 23.17 -18.05
N ASN A 83 -19.31 23.69 -17.17
CA ASN A 83 -18.22 24.57 -17.58
C ASN A 83 -17.02 23.81 -18.18
N SER A 84 -16.87 22.52 -17.88
CA SER A 84 -15.86 21.65 -18.49
C SER A 84 -16.14 21.28 -19.95
N GLY A 85 -17.35 21.59 -20.47
CA GLY A 85 -17.71 21.32 -21.86
C GLY A 85 -17.66 19.82 -22.18
N GLU A 86 -16.92 19.44 -23.22
CA GLU A 86 -16.70 18.04 -23.63
C GLU A 86 -15.31 17.52 -23.24
N LEU A 87 -14.58 18.25 -22.40
CA LEU A 87 -13.23 17.86 -22.02
C LEU A 87 -13.24 16.62 -21.12
N PRO A 88 -12.14 15.82 -21.14
CA PRO A 88 -11.97 14.70 -20.23
C PRO A 88 -12.05 15.13 -18.76
N LEU A 89 -12.60 14.26 -17.92
CA LEU A 89 -12.89 14.52 -16.52
C LEU A 89 -12.02 13.67 -15.59
N ASN A 90 -11.53 14.30 -14.54
CA ASN A 90 -10.84 13.67 -13.42
C ASN A 90 -11.73 13.81 -12.19
N ILE A 91 -12.27 12.70 -11.69
CA ILE A 91 -13.22 12.71 -10.57
C ILE A 91 -12.59 12.03 -9.36
N SER A 92 -12.53 12.76 -8.25
CA SER A 92 -12.13 12.26 -6.95
C SER A 92 -13.30 12.37 -5.98
N ILE A 93 -13.59 11.29 -5.27
CA ILE A 93 -14.66 11.21 -4.28
C ILE A 93 -14.01 10.85 -2.95
N ASP A 94 -14.03 11.76 -1.98
CA ASP A 94 -13.51 11.53 -0.64
C ASP A 94 -14.62 11.64 0.42
N TYR A 95 -15.03 10.47 0.89
CA TYR A 95 -15.94 10.27 2.00
C TYR A 95 -15.27 9.52 3.16
N ALA A 96 -13.94 9.51 3.22
CA ALA A 96 -13.20 8.85 4.29
C ALA A 96 -13.47 9.46 5.67
N GLY A 97 -14.03 10.67 5.75
CA GLY A 97 -14.45 11.30 7.00
C GLY A 97 -15.87 10.96 7.48
N LEU A 98 -16.63 10.12 6.76
CA LEU A 98 -17.97 9.71 7.20
C LEU A 98 -17.87 8.60 8.26
N PRO A 99 -18.74 8.62 9.30
CA PRO A 99 -18.82 7.53 10.25
C PRO A 99 -19.15 6.20 9.55
N ARG A 100 -18.45 5.13 9.95
CA ARG A 100 -18.56 3.75 9.46
C ARG A 100 -20.00 3.22 9.33
N ASN A 101 -20.94 3.73 10.14
CA ASN A 101 -22.31 3.24 10.24
C ASN A 101 -23.33 4.02 9.38
N ALA A 102 -22.87 4.81 8.40
CA ALA A 102 -23.77 5.59 7.54
C ALA A 102 -24.64 4.74 6.58
N SER A 103 -24.42 3.42 6.51
CA SER A 103 -25.23 2.50 5.68
C SER A 103 -25.87 1.37 6.49
N VAL A 104 -27.20 1.38 6.45
CA VAL A 104 -28.14 0.25 6.63
C VAL A 104 -28.27 -0.31 8.04
N SER A 105 -29.17 0.32 8.80
CA SER A 105 -30.28 -0.34 9.49
C SER A 105 -30.18 -1.86 9.67
N ASP A 106 -29.67 -2.29 10.83
CA ASP A 106 -30.16 -3.51 11.49
C ASP A 106 -30.18 -3.39 13.03
N SER A 107 -29.71 -2.28 13.61
CA SER A 107 -29.98 -1.96 15.01
C SER A 107 -31.24 -1.10 15.12
N ASN A 108 -32.30 -1.66 15.69
CA ASN A 108 -33.40 -0.91 16.32
C ASN A 108 -32.92 0.01 17.47
N ASP A 109 -31.62 0.08 17.74
CA ASP A 109 -31.01 0.98 18.71
C ASP A 109 -30.47 2.23 18.03
N TYR A 110 -31.20 3.33 18.22
CA TYR A 110 -30.76 4.71 18.48
C TYR A 110 -29.36 5.18 18.00
N ALA A 111 -28.91 4.81 16.80
CA ALA A 111 -27.92 5.61 16.10
C ALA A 111 -28.64 6.86 15.57
N GLU A 112 -28.37 8.03 16.16
CA GLU A 112 -28.89 9.29 15.64
C GLU A 112 -28.61 9.36 14.13
N PRO A 113 -29.63 9.59 13.28
CA PRO A 113 -29.42 9.73 11.86
C PRO A 113 -28.41 10.87 11.67
N CYS A 114 -27.27 10.58 11.06
CA CYS A 114 -26.24 11.57 10.77
C CYS A 114 -26.91 12.77 10.07
N THR A 115 -27.14 13.85 10.82
CA THR A 115 -28.05 14.94 10.42
C THR A 115 -27.54 15.74 9.23
N ASP A 116 -26.25 15.59 8.90
CA ASP A 116 -25.54 16.27 7.81
C ASP A 116 -24.77 15.28 6.88
N GLY A 117 -25.13 13.99 6.87
CA GLY A 117 -24.35 12.93 6.20
C GLY A 117 -24.67 12.71 4.72
N PHE A 118 -23.64 12.37 3.93
CA PHE A 118 -23.81 11.75 2.61
C PHE A 118 -24.38 10.33 2.80
N THR A 119 -25.42 9.98 2.03
CA THR A 119 -26.21 8.75 2.21
C THR A 119 -26.19 7.88 0.95
N ILE A 120 -26.69 6.64 1.04
CA ILE A 120 -26.88 5.77 -0.13
C ILE A 120 -27.70 6.47 -1.23
N GLN A 121 -28.73 7.24 -0.88
CA GLN A 121 -29.52 7.97 -1.88
C GLN A 121 -28.68 9.03 -2.60
N HIS A 122 -27.74 9.69 -1.90
CA HIS A 122 -26.79 10.60 -2.52
C HIS A 122 -25.86 9.85 -3.48
N ALA A 123 -25.41 8.65 -3.10
CA ALA A 123 -24.61 7.77 -3.95
C ALA A 123 -25.35 7.37 -5.24
N VAL A 124 -26.65 7.04 -5.14
CA VAL A 124 -27.51 6.75 -6.31
C VAL A 124 -27.57 7.95 -7.24
N VAL A 125 -27.89 9.13 -6.70
CA VAL A 125 -28.01 10.34 -7.53
C VAL A 125 -26.68 10.73 -8.16
N LEU A 126 -25.57 10.60 -7.43
CA LEU A 126 -24.25 10.83 -7.97
C LEU A 126 -23.95 9.87 -9.12
N GLY A 127 -24.21 8.57 -8.95
CA GLY A 127 -24.08 7.57 -10.00
C GLY A 127 -24.89 7.93 -11.24
N MET A 128 -26.13 8.39 -11.07
CA MET A 128 -27.00 8.82 -12.18
C MET A 128 -26.52 10.08 -12.90
N ILE A 129 -25.97 11.08 -12.18
CA ILE A 129 -25.39 12.27 -12.81
C ILE A 129 -24.18 11.87 -13.65
N LEU A 130 -23.27 11.08 -13.08
CA LEU A 130 -22.04 10.68 -13.75
C LEU A 130 -22.26 9.71 -14.90
N LEU A 131 -23.36 8.95 -14.90
CA LEU A 131 -23.75 8.07 -16.01
C LEU A 131 -23.79 8.81 -17.36
N GLY A 132 -24.19 10.09 -17.37
CA GLY A 132 -24.21 10.94 -18.56
C GLY A 132 -22.83 11.44 -19.03
N HIS A 133 -21.76 11.12 -18.32
CA HIS A 133 -20.41 11.66 -18.53
C HIS A 133 -19.31 10.58 -18.53
N LEU A 134 -19.67 9.29 -18.55
CA LEU A 134 -18.70 8.18 -18.46
C LEU A 134 -17.76 8.12 -19.67
N ASP A 135 -18.20 8.58 -20.83
CA ASP A 135 -17.39 8.68 -22.05
C ASP A 135 -16.27 9.70 -21.94
N ARG A 136 -16.43 10.70 -21.07
CA ARG A 136 -15.45 11.74 -20.77
C ARG A 136 -14.53 11.39 -19.61
N LEU A 137 -14.82 10.34 -18.84
CA LEU A 137 -14.09 10.02 -17.62
C LEU A 137 -12.66 9.53 -17.94
N GLU A 138 -11.64 10.29 -17.51
CA GLU A 138 -10.23 9.97 -17.68
C GLU A 138 -9.61 9.36 -16.40
N SER A 139 -9.98 9.85 -15.22
CA SER A 139 -9.61 9.21 -13.97
C SER A 139 -10.74 9.21 -12.96
N PHE A 140 -10.80 8.13 -12.18
CA PHE A 140 -11.80 7.94 -11.15
C PHE A 140 -11.13 7.46 -9.87
N THR A 141 -11.26 8.25 -8.80
CA THR A 141 -10.71 7.93 -7.48
C THR A 141 -11.82 7.98 -6.44
N VAL A 142 -11.92 6.96 -5.58
CA VAL A 142 -12.87 6.92 -4.47
C VAL A 142 -12.15 6.51 -3.20
N ARG A 143 -12.26 7.33 -2.15
CA ARG A 143 -11.84 7.03 -0.78
C ARG A 143 -13.08 7.04 0.10
N THR A 144 -13.40 5.94 0.77
CA THR A 144 -14.63 5.82 1.55
C THR A 144 -14.48 4.86 2.73
N GLN A 145 -15.22 5.08 3.81
CA GLN A 145 -15.35 4.11 4.91
C GLN A 145 -16.56 3.18 4.74
N SER A 146 -17.38 3.39 3.70
CA SER A 146 -18.52 2.53 3.34
C SER A 146 -18.36 2.07 1.89
N TRP A 147 -18.22 0.75 1.71
CA TRP A 147 -18.09 0.15 0.39
C TRP A 147 -19.42 0.18 -0.37
N GLU A 148 -20.54 0.26 0.35
CA GLU A 148 -21.90 0.34 -0.18
C GLU A 148 -22.07 1.61 -1.02
N ILE A 149 -21.54 2.75 -0.56
CA ILE A 149 -21.55 4.01 -1.32
C ILE A 149 -20.93 3.79 -2.70
N TYR A 150 -19.74 3.22 -2.71
CA TYR A 150 -19.00 2.97 -3.93
C TYR A 150 -19.73 1.94 -4.82
N ALA A 151 -20.21 0.84 -4.25
CA ALA A 151 -20.93 -0.19 -4.97
C ALA A 151 -22.22 0.37 -5.61
N VAL A 152 -22.96 1.21 -4.90
CA VAL A 152 -24.19 1.84 -5.39
C VAL A 152 -23.92 2.76 -6.58
N ILE A 153 -22.85 3.56 -6.51
CA ILE A 153 -22.41 4.43 -7.62
C ILE A 153 -22.10 3.58 -8.85
N VAL A 154 -21.21 2.60 -8.71
CA VAL A 154 -20.72 1.80 -9.86
C VAL A 154 -21.78 0.86 -10.40
N ASN A 155 -22.72 0.40 -9.57
CA ASN A 155 -23.86 -0.41 -10.03
C ASN A 155 -24.77 0.37 -10.99
N GLN A 156 -24.83 1.71 -10.92
CA GLN A 156 -25.55 2.51 -11.93
C GLN A 156 -24.88 2.47 -13.30
N TRP A 157 -23.60 2.11 -13.36
CA TRP A 157 -22.78 2.11 -14.57
C TRP A 157 -22.56 0.71 -15.12
N MET A 158 -23.27 -0.28 -14.59
CA MET A 158 -23.13 -1.66 -15.03
C MET A 158 -23.35 -1.73 -16.54
N PHE A 159 -22.41 -2.35 -17.27
CA PHE A 159 -22.41 -2.44 -18.73
C PHE A 159 -22.30 -1.10 -19.48
N SER A 160 -21.74 -0.06 -18.83
CA SER A 160 -21.40 1.21 -19.49
C SER A 160 -19.94 1.24 -19.92
N ARG A 161 -19.67 1.95 -21.03
CA ARG A 161 -18.31 2.08 -21.59
C ARG A 161 -17.57 3.27 -21.00
N PHE A 162 -16.29 3.07 -20.75
CA PHE A 162 -15.33 4.04 -20.26
C PHE A 162 -14.16 4.16 -21.24
N PRO A 163 -14.38 4.76 -22.42
CA PRO A 163 -13.38 4.81 -23.49
C PRO A 163 -12.10 5.57 -23.12
N LEU A 164 -12.20 6.59 -22.25
CA LEU A 164 -11.08 7.46 -21.89
C LEU A 164 -10.42 7.14 -20.56
N ILE A 165 -10.99 6.24 -19.75
CA ILE A 165 -10.48 6.00 -18.40
C ILE A 165 -9.07 5.42 -18.47
N LYS A 166 -8.12 6.08 -17.81
CA LYS A 166 -6.72 5.67 -17.70
C LYS A 166 -6.39 5.15 -16.30
N SER A 167 -7.08 5.63 -15.28
CA SER A 167 -6.81 5.33 -13.88
C SER A 167 -8.10 5.11 -13.10
N TRP A 168 -8.20 3.98 -12.41
CA TRP A 168 -9.31 3.63 -11.52
C TRP A 168 -8.74 3.26 -10.14
N ASN A 169 -9.00 4.08 -9.13
CA ASN A 169 -8.45 3.92 -7.79
C ASN A 169 -9.56 3.92 -6.75
N VAL A 170 -9.62 2.87 -5.92
CA VAL A 170 -10.64 2.72 -4.89
C VAL A 170 -9.98 2.28 -3.61
N GLU A 171 -10.22 3.02 -2.55
CA GLU A 171 -9.67 2.79 -1.23
C GLU A 171 -10.80 2.76 -0.21
N TYR A 172 -10.97 1.60 0.43
CA TYR A 172 -11.93 1.38 1.50
C TYR A 172 -11.21 1.09 2.82
N GLY A 173 -11.52 1.90 3.84
CA GLY A 173 -11.04 1.72 5.21
C GLY A 173 -9.51 1.76 5.35
N THR A 174 -9.02 1.56 6.58
CA THR A 174 -7.62 1.26 6.86
C THR A 174 -7.40 -0.25 7.02
N LEU A 175 -6.15 -0.73 6.97
CA LEU A 175 -5.82 -2.14 7.20
C LEU A 175 -6.37 -2.65 8.55
N ALA A 176 -6.24 -1.83 9.61
CA ALA A 176 -6.79 -2.12 10.93
C ALA A 176 -8.32 -2.27 10.91
N ASP A 177 -9.01 -1.53 10.03
CA ASP A 177 -10.45 -1.64 9.88
C ASP A 177 -10.87 -2.96 9.21
N LEU A 178 -10.04 -3.49 8.31
CA LEU A 178 -10.33 -4.71 7.55
C LEU A 178 -10.03 -5.99 8.34
N CYS A 179 -8.99 -6.00 9.19
CA CYS A 179 -8.68 -7.13 10.07
C CYS A 179 -9.75 -7.35 11.16
N LEU A 180 -10.44 -6.30 11.61
CA LEU A 180 -11.52 -6.40 12.61
C LEU A 180 -12.85 -6.90 12.04
N LEU A 181 -13.00 -6.95 10.71
CA LEU A 181 -14.28 -7.15 10.02
C LEU A 181 -14.63 -8.61 9.72
N GLY A 182 -14.15 -9.54 10.57
CA GLY A 182 -14.51 -10.97 10.74
C GLY A 182 -15.58 -11.59 9.84
N ASP A 183 -16.70 -10.92 9.60
CA ASP A 183 -17.62 -11.24 8.51
C ASP A 183 -18.19 -9.94 7.89
N TYR A 184 -17.88 -9.68 6.62
CA TYR A 184 -18.60 -8.69 5.83
C TYR A 184 -20.09 -9.08 5.75
N PRO A 185 -21.04 -8.13 5.86
CA PRO A 185 -22.42 -8.43 5.52
C PRO A 185 -22.45 -8.93 4.08
N VAL A 186 -22.80 -10.21 3.94
CA VAL A 186 -22.87 -10.94 2.67
C VAL A 186 -23.61 -10.04 1.67
N MET A 187 -22.92 -9.53 0.64
CA MET A 187 -23.59 -8.93 -0.52
C MET A 187 -24.78 -9.83 -0.85
N CYS A 188 -25.96 -9.24 -1.07
CA CYS A 188 -27.17 -10.02 -1.34
C CYS A 188 -26.81 -11.18 -2.27
N LYS A 189 -27.00 -12.44 -1.83
CA LYS A 189 -26.52 -13.64 -2.55
C LYS A 189 -26.87 -13.62 -4.04
N ARG A 190 -27.91 -12.88 -4.45
CA ARG A 190 -28.29 -12.61 -5.84
C ARG A 190 -27.24 -11.83 -6.64
N ASP A 191 -26.60 -10.80 -6.10
CA ASP A 191 -25.59 -9.99 -6.82
C ASP A 191 -24.29 -10.78 -6.99
N LEU A 192 -23.92 -11.56 -5.97
CA LEU A 192 -22.85 -12.55 -6.02
C LEU A 192 -23.15 -13.62 -7.08
N GLN A 193 -24.33 -14.26 -7.03
CA GLN A 193 -24.72 -15.30 -7.99
C GLN A 193 -24.85 -14.78 -9.43
N ALA A 194 -25.36 -13.56 -9.64
CA ALA A 194 -25.44 -12.96 -10.97
C ALA A 194 -24.04 -12.65 -11.54
N ARG A 195 -23.10 -12.19 -10.69
CA ARG A 195 -21.72 -11.88 -11.11
C ARG A 195 -20.86 -13.13 -11.28
N GLU A 196 -20.97 -14.09 -10.36
CA GLU A 196 -20.40 -15.43 -10.51
C GLU A 196 -20.99 -16.16 -11.71
N SER A 197 -22.25 -15.92 -12.08
CA SER A 197 -22.86 -16.57 -13.26
C SER A 197 -22.16 -16.23 -14.57
N ILE A 198 -21.46 -15.10 -14.68
CA ILE A 198 -20.64 -14.78 -15.86
C ILE A 198 -19.40 -15.67 -15.92
N LEU A 199 -18.77 -15.95 -14.78
CA LEU A 199 -17.59 -16.83 -14.68
C LEU A 199 -17.95 -18.33 -14.68
N THR A 200 -19.14 -18.67 -14.16
CA THR A 200 -19.57 -20.05 -13.89
C THR A 200 -20.54 -20.62 -14.93
N ARG A 201 -21.25 -19.79 -15.74
CA ARG A 201 -22.16 -20.31 -16.80
C ARG A 201 -21.49 -21.26 -17.77
N ASN A 202 -20.18 -21.10 -17.97
CA ASN A 202 -19.39 -21.86 -18.94
C ASN A 202 -18.39 -22.82 -18.29
N GLY A 203 -18.54 -23.16 -17.00
CA GLY A 203 -17.73 -24.19 -16.34
C GLY A 203 -16.24 -23.88 -16.28
N GLY A 204 -15.84 -22.60 -16.20
CA GLY A 204 -14.43 -22.20 -16.18
C GLY A 204 -13.65 -22.57 -17.45
N GLY A 205 -14.34 -22.88 -18.55
CA GLY A 205 -13.72 -23.13 -19.85
C GLY A 205 -13.19 -21.86 -20.52
N TYR A 206 -12.32 -22.02 -21.52
CA TYR A 206 -11.72 -20.97 -22.35
C TYR A 206 -12.73 -19.92 -22.91
N THR A 207 -14.02 -20.24 -22.99
CA THR A 207 -15.06 -19.32 -23.47
C THR A 207 -15.33 -18.17 -22.49
N ALA A 208 -15.31 -18.41 -21.17
CA ALA A 208 -15.48 -17.35 -20.18
C ALA A 208 -14.29 -16.37 -20.16
N ILE A 209 -13.09 -16.86 -20.51
CA ILE A 209 -11.86 -16.06 -20.59
C ILE A 209 -11.95 -15.06 -21.75
N ASN A 210 -12.33 -15.55 -22.94
CA ASN A 210 -12.51 -14.68 -24.11
C ASN A 210 -13.64 -13.68 -23.89
N GLU A 211 -14.75 -14.10 -23.26
CA GLU A 211 -15.85 -13.20 -22.92
C GLU A 211 -15.40 -12.09 -21.95
N LEU A 212 -14.62 -12.40 -20.91
CA LEU A 212 -14.07 -11.39 -20.02
C LEU A 212 -13.13 -10.42 -20.73
N ALA A 213 -12.23 -10.93 -21.57
CA ALA A 213 -11.31 -10.09 -22.35
C ALA A 213 -12.07 -9.18 -23.33
N GLU A 214 -13.10 -9.69 -24.01
CA GLU A 214 -13.97 -8.91 -24.90
C GLU A 214 -14.75 -7.84 -24.14
N ILE A 215 -15.29 -8.18 -22.96
CA ILE A 215 -15.93 -7.24 -22.03
C ILE A 215 -14.94 -6.16 -21.64
N GLY A 216 -13.75 -6.53 -21.16
CA GLY A 216 -12.72 -5.59 -20.73
C GLY A 216 -12.25 -4.65 -21.84
N GLN A 217 -12.04 -5.18 -23.05
CA GLN A 217 -11.70 -4.38 -24.24
C GLN A 217 -12.83 -3.43 -24.63
N GLY A 218 -14.08 -3.87 -24.53
CA GLY A 218 -15.25 -3.07 -24.87
C GLY A 218 -15.54 -1.95 -23.87
N PHE A 219 -15.30 -2.19 -22.59
CA PHE A 219 -15.66 -1.26 -21.52
C PHE A 219 -14.50 -0.38 -21.04
N PHE A 220 -13.26 -0.88 -21.04
CA PHE A 220 -12.10 -0.20 -20.46
C PHE A 220 -10.88 -0.18 -21.42
N PRO A 221 -11.02 0.27 -22.68
CA PRO A 221 -9.96 0.14 -23.68
C PRO A 221 -8.69 0.92 -23.34
N SER A 222 -8.80 2.00 -22.56
CA SER A 222 -7.68 2.90 -22.22
C SER A 222 -7.12 2.70 -20.81
N LEU A 223 -7.67 1.77 -20.02
CA LEU A 223 -7.32 1.62 -18.61
C LEU A 223 -5.89 1.11 -18.47
N LYS A 224 -5.05 1.88 -17.77
CA LYS A 224 -3.64 1.57 -17.52
C LYS A 224 -3.33 1.27 -16.06
N ARG A 225 -4.08 1.85 -15.13
CA ARG A 225 -3.85 1.69 -13.69
C ARG A 225 -5.15 1.30 -13.01
N LEU A 226 -5.13 0.16 -12.34
CA LEU A 226 -6.23 -0.32 -11.50
C LEU A 226 -5.71 -0.52 -10.09
N ARG A 227 -6.30 0.18 -9.12
CA ARG A 227 -6.01 0.03 -7.70
C ARG A 227 -7.29 -0.19 -6.92
N LEU A 228 -7.38 -1.31 -6.24
CA LEU A 228 -8.52 -1.70 -5.41
C LEU A 228 -8.02 -2.11 -4.04
N ASN A 229 -8.44 -1.39 -2.99
CA ASN A 229 -8.11 -1.69 -1.61
C ASN A 229 -9.40 -1.81 -0.78
N GLY A 230 -9.62 -2.95 -0.12
CA GLY A 230 -10.74 -3.15 0.81
C GLY A 230 -12.13 -3.27 0.16
N THR A 231 -12.26 -3.09 -1.15
CA THR A 231 -13.56 -3.07 -1.83
C THR A 231 -13.97 -4.42 -2.41
N PRO A 232 -15.15 -4.98 -2.04
CA PRO A 232 -15.70 -6.16 -2.67
C PRO A 232 -16.05 -5.86 -4.13
N HIS A 233 -15.43 -6.58 -5.05
CA HIS A 233 -15.52 -6.27 -6.47
C HIS A 233 -15.87 -7.45 -7.34
N GLY A 234 -16.77 -7.21 -8.30
CA GLY A 234 -16.88 -8.08 -9.46
C GLY A 234 -15.65 -7.88 -10.34
N TRP A 235 -15.04 -8.97 -10.80
CA TRP A 235 -13.84 -8.97 -11.65
C TRP A 235 -14.10 -8.57 -13.12
N PHE A 236 -15.07 -7.68 -13.35
CA PHE A 236 -15.43 -7.18 -14.69
C PHE A 236 -14.37 -6.22 -15.28
N PHE A 237 -13.40 -5.78 -14.48
CA PHE A 237 -12.24 -5.02 -14.93
C PHE A 237 -11.19 -5.92 -15.59
N SER A 238 -11.57 -6.63 -16.65
CA SER A 238 -10.63 -7.46 -17.41
C SER A 238 -9.85 -6.61 -18.44
N ALA A 239 -9.26 -5.50 -17.97
CA ALA A 239 -8.58 -4.55 -18.85
C ALA A 239 -7.39 -5.18 -19.58
N ILE A 240 -7.22 -4.81 -20.85
CA ILE A 240 -6.29 -5.47 -21.78
C ILE A 240 -4.94 -4.76 -21.95
N ASN A 241 -4.64 -3.74 -21.13
CA ASN A 241 -3.42 -2.92 -21.26
C ASN A 241 -2.96 -2.30 -19.92
N LEU A 242 -3.16 -3.01 -18.81
CA LEU A 242 -2.73 -2.51 -17.51
C LEU A 242 -1.21 -2.42 -17.46
N VAL A 243 -0.73 -1.27 -17.00
CA VAL A 243 0.66 -1.02 -16.59
C VAL A 243 0.82 -1.32 -15.10
N GLU A 244 -0.25 -1.10 -14.32
CA GLU A 244 -0.25 -1.28 -12.88
C GLU A 244 -1.56 -1.94 -12.41
N LEU A 245 -1.39 -3.00 -11.61
CA LEU A 245 -2.48 -3.68 -10.91
C LEU A 245 -2.14 -3.76 -9.42
N VAL A 246 -3.00 -3.15 -8.60
CA VAL A 246 -2.91 -3.17 -7.13
C VAL A 246 -4.20 -3.74 -6.58
N LEU A 247 -4.10 -4.87 -5.87
CA LEU A 247 -5.20 -5.53 -5.18
C LEU A 247 -4.79 -5.72 -3.72
N GLN A 248 -5.50 -5.04 -2.82
CA GLN A 248 -5.18 -5.03 -1.40
C GLN A 248 -6.41 -5.32 -0.55
N ASN A 249 -6.20 -6.11 0.50
CA ASN A 249 -7.15 -6.35 1.58
C ASN A 249 -8.55 -6.72 1.07
N ILE A 250 -8.61 -7.58 0.06
CA ILE A 250 -9.88 -8.00 -0.53
C ILE A 250 -10.54 -8.98 0.45
N PRO A 251 -11.82 -8.77 0.83
CA PRO A 251 -12.46 -9.66 1.78
C PRO A 251 -12.48 -11.11 1.23
N THR A 252 -12.27 -12.09 2.11
CA THR A 252 -11.93 -13.47 1.76
C THR A 252 -12.85 -14.10 0.72
N GLN A 253 -14.16 -13.82 0.79
CA GLN A 253 -15.17 -14.31 -0.13
C GLN A 253 -15.17 -13.66 -1.52
N TYR A 254 -14.44 -12.56 -1.73
CA TYR A 254 -14.29 -11.86 -3.01
C TYR A 254 -12.87 -11.98 -3.59
N ARG A 255 -11.95 -12.65 -2.89
CA ARG A 255 -10.57 -12.84 -3.35
C ARG A 255 -10.53 -13.59 -4.68
N ALA A 256 -9.52 -13.27 -5.50
CA ALA A 256 -9.36 -13.91 -6.81
C ALA A 256 -8.96 -15.37 -6.63
N THR A 257 -9.57 -16.26 -7.41
CA THR A 257 -9.06 -17.62 -7.60
C THR A 257 -7.85 -17.60 -8.56
N ASP A 258 -7.01 -18.63 -8.50
CA ASP A 258 -5.84 -18.80 -9.38
C ASP A 258 -6.21 -18.63 -10.87
N LYS A 259 -7.31 -19.26 -11.29
CA LYS A 259 -7.82 -19.17 -12.67
C LYS A 259 -8.21 -17.74 -13.03
N LEU A 260 -8.89 -17.05 -12.13
CA LEU A 260 -9.34 -15.68 -12.38
C LEU A 260 -8.18 -14.70 -12.42
N LEU A 261 -7.23 -14.83 -11.50
CA LEU A 261 -6.01 -14.03 -11.51
C LEU A 261 -5.21 -14.27 -12.80
N GLN A 262 -5.08 -15.53 -13.23
CA GLN A 262 -4.39 -15.85 -14.47
C GLN A 262 -5.02 -15.16 -15.69
N VAL A 263 -6.35 -15.09 -15.75
CA VAL A 263 -7.07 -14.38 -16.82
C VAL A 263 -6.82 -12.88 -16.78
N ILE A 264 -6.89 -12.28 -15.60
CA ILE A 264 -6.63 -10.84 -15.42
C ILE A 264 -5.20 -10.51 -15.86
N LEU A 265 -4.23 -11.33 -15.43
CA LEU A 265 -2.82 -11.15 -15.77
C LEU A 265 -2.55 -11.42 -17.26
N SER A 266 -3.20 -12.41 -17.88
CA SER A 266 -2.98 -12.72 -19.30
C SER A 266 -3.41 -11.59 -20.22
N ASN A 267 -4.45 -10.85 -19.84
CA ASN A 267 -4.93 -9.71 -20.62
C ASN A 267 -3.95 -8.53 -20.64
N SER A 268 -3.08 -8.43 -19.64
CA SER A 268 -2.06 -7.38 -19.55
C SER A 268 -0.64 -7.95 -19.53
N GLN A 269 -0.44 -9.16 -20.08
CA GLN A 269 0.78 -9.93 -19.95
C GLN A 269 2.05 -9.15 -20.37
N HIS A 270 1.95 -8.40 -21.47
CA HIS A 270 3.08 -7.69 -22.06
C HIS A 270 3.18 -6.21 -21.64
N THR A 271 2.17 -5.70 -20.95
CA THR A 271 2.05 -4.28 -20.59
C THR A 271 2.24 -4.04 -19.09
N LEU A 272 1.96 -5.05 -18.26
CA LEU A 272 2.02 -4.94 -16.81
C LEU A 272 3.46 -4.78 -16.34
N GLN A 273 3.71 -3.70 -15.61
CA GLN A 273 5.01 -3.30 -15.08
C GLN A 273 5.09 -3.41 -13.55
N VAL A 274 3.97 -3.12 -12.90
CA VAL A 274 3.81 -3.12 -11.44
C VAL A 274 2.66 -4.04 -11.05
N LEU A 275 2.96 -5.04 -10.22
CA LEU A 275 1.98 -5.94 -9.62
C LEU A 275 2.09 -5.85 -8.10
N GLU A 276 0.97 -5.53 -7.44
CA GLU A 276 0.88 -5.43 -5.99
C GLU A 276 -0.32 -6.24 -5.50
N LEU A 277 -0.06 -7.26 -4.69
CA LEU A 277 -1.05 -8.18 -4.16
C LEU A 277 -0.89 -8.26 -2.64
N ASN A 278 -1.90 -7.87 -1.88
CA ASN A 278 -1.88 -7.98 -0.41
C ASN A 278 -3.22 -8.52 0.08
N GLY A 279 -3.25 -9.71 0.68
CA GLY A 279 -4.49 -10.33 1.18
C GLY A 279 -5.60 -10.36 0.13
N SER A 280 -5.26 -10.82 -1.08
CA SER A 280 -6.10 -10.65 -2.28
C SER A 280 -6.41 -11.95 -3.01
N LEU A 281 -5.71 -13.03 -2.66
CA LEU A 281 -5.81 -14.33 -3.31
C LEU A 281 -6.52 -15.35 -2.44
N HIS A 282 -7.27 -16.24 -3.07
CA HIS A 282 -7.88 -17.36 -2.39
C HIS A 282 -6.86 -18.48 -2.18
N SER A 283 -6.75 -19.01 -0.96
CA SER A 283 -5.91 -20.17 -0.63
C SER A 283 -6.59 -21.46 -1.10
N GLY A 284 -6.70 -21.65 -2.42
CA GLY A 284 -7.32 -22.81 -3.05
C GLY A 284 -6.31 -23.67 -3.79
N VAL A 285 -6.42 -24.99 -3.67
CA VAL A 285 -5.59 -25.95 -4.44
C VAL A 285 -6.23 -26.15 -5.81
N ASP A 286 -6.12 -25.17 -6.70
CA ASP A 286 -6.42 -25.36 -8.11
C ASP A 286 -5.11 -25.68 -8.86
N HIS A 287 -5.03 -26.89 -9.44
CA HIS A 287 -3.88 -27.31 -10.24
C HIS A 287 -3.96 -26.70 -11.65
N SER A 288 -3.67 -25.41 -11.79
CA SER A 288 -3.47 -24.80 -13.11
C SER A 288 -2.19 -25.33 -13.74
N SER A 289 -2.27 -25.90 -14.95
CA SER A 289 -1.11 -26.55 -15.60
C SER A 289 -0.16 -25.60 -16.35
N GLN A 290 -0.57 -24.36 -16.64
CA GLN A 290 0.22 -23.44 -17.48
C GLN A 290 0.62 -22.20 -16.71
N ARG A 291 1.92 -21.88 -16.71
CA ARG A 291 2.47 -20.63 -16.18
C ARG A 291 2.38 -19.50 -17.20
N LEU A 292 2.00 -18.32 -16.73
CA LEU A 292 2.00 -17.09 -17.49
C LEU A 292 3.32 -16.36 -17.31
N SER A 293 4.06 -16.13 -18.39
CA SER A 293 5.26 -15.28 -18.32
C SER A 293 4.87 -13.80 -18.36
N LEU A 294 5.26 -13.02 -17.37
CA LEU A 294 5.02 -11.58 -17.26
C LEU A 294 6.32 -10.79 -17.51
N PRO A 295 6.72 -10.61 -18.79
CA PRO A 295 8.05 -10.12 -19.14
C PRO A 295 8.31 -8.65 -18.86
N ALA A 296 7.27 -7.84 -18.62
CA ALA A 296 7.42 -6.40 -18.35
C ALA A 296 7.40 -6.07 -16.85
N VAL A 297 7.03 -7.02 -15.98
CA VAL A 297 6.90 -6.78 -14.54
C VAL A 297 8.28 -6.65 -13.93
N HIS A 298 8.65 -5.42 -13.57
CA HIS A 298 9.90 -5.10 -12.90
C HIS A 298 9.71 -4.86 -11.40
N THR A 299 8.47 -4.63 -10.95
CA THR A 299 8.15 -4.40 -9.54
C THR A 299 7.00 -5.31 -9.10
N LEU A 300 7.32 -6.19 -8.16
CA LEU A 300 6.38 -7.08 -7.50
C LEU A 300 6.33 -6.73 -6.02
N LYS A 301 5.14 -6.49 -5.50
CA LYS A 301 4.90 -6.26 -4.08
C LYS A 301 3.89 -7.29 -3.59
N VAL A 302 4.24 -8.00 -2.54
CA VAL A 302 3.41 -9.06 -1.97
C VAL A 302 3.26 -8.80 -0.48
N GLY A 303 2.02 -8.56 -0.05
CA GLY A 303 1.62 -8.63 1.35
C GLY A 303 0.86 -9.90 1.61
N PHE A 304 1.01 -10.47 2.80
CA PHE A 304 0.44 -11.76 3.14
C PHE A 304 -0.74 -11.57 4.08
N ALA A 305 -1.92 -12.08 3.68
CA ALA A 305 -2.89 -12.53 4.67
C ALA A 305 -2.63 -14.00 5.05
N TYR A 306 -2.13 -14.78 4.09
CA TYR A 306 -1.69 -16.16 4.23
C TYR A 306 -0.47 -16.39 3.33
N ILE A 307 0.48 -17.24 3.74
CA ILE A 307 1.72 -17.46 3.00
C ILE A 307 1.46 -18.18 1.65
N GLU A 308 0.41 -18.98 1.58
CA GLU A 308 0.00 -19.75 0.41
C GLU A 308 -0.39 -18.86 -0.76
N GLU A 309 -0.74 -17.59 -0.52
CA GLU A 309 -0.96 -16.60 -1.59
C GLU A 309 0.29 -16.45 -2.47
N MET A 310 1.49 -16.52 -1.88
CA MET A 310 2.75 -16.47 -2.64
C MET A 310 2.96 -17.70 -3.50
N SER A 311 2.76 -18.87 -2.91
CA SER A 311 2.88 -20.15 -3.60
C SER A 311 1.90 -20.24 -4.77
N THR A 312 0.70 -19.73 -4.61
CA THR A 312 -0.28 -19.56 -5.70
C THR A 312 0.26 -18.65 -6.79
N LEU A 313 0.78 -17.46 -6.45
CA LEU A 313 1.30 -16.51 -7.43
C LEU A 313 2.46 -17.11 -8.26
N LEU A 314 3.44 -17.74 -7.59
CA LEU A 314 4.60 -18.38 -8.22
C LEU A 314 4.24 -19.65 -9.00
N ARG A 315 3.06 -20.23 -8.77
CA ARG A 315 2.55 -21.36 -9.55
C ARG A 315 1.97 -20.90 -10.87
N ILE A 316 1.29 -19.75 -10.89
CA ILE A 316 0.57 -19.26 -12.08
C ILE A 316 1.39 -18.30 -12.95
N ALA A 317 2.43 -17.66 -12.39
CA ALA A 317 3.16 -16.61 -13.08
C ALA A 317 4.70 -16.72 -12.95
N GLU A 318 5.40 -16.23 -13.97
CA GLU A 318 6.86 -16.09 -14.01
C GLU A 318 7.25 -14.63 -14.27
N PHE A 319 8.31 -14.16 -13.61
CA PHE A 319 8.70 -12.74 -13.62
C PHE A 319 10.15 -12.56 -14.10
N PRO A 320 10.44 -12.76 -15.40
CA PRO A 320 11.82 -12.79 -15.90
C PRO A 320 12.53 -11.43 -15.86
N ALA A 321 11.79 -10.31 -15.81
CA ALA A 321 12.34 -8.96 -15.73
C ALA A 321 12.25 -8.34 -14.32
N LEU A 322 11.96 -9.16 -13.29
CA LEU A 322 11.79 -8.67 -11.93
C LEU A 322 13.10 -8.05 -11.42
N THR A 323 13.03 -6.81 -10.96
CA THR A 323 14.18 -6.12 -10.36
C THR A 323 13.93 -5.80 -8.90
N ASN A 324 12.69 -5.43 -8.55
CA ASN A 324 12.28 -5.03 -7.21
C ASN A 324 11.21 -5.97 -6.67
N LEU A 325 11.53 -6.69 -5.60
CA LEU A 325 10.56 -7.44 -4.81
C LEU A 325 10.33 -6.72 -3.47
N SER A 326 9.08 -6.48 -3.10
CA SER A 326 8.71 -6.00 -1.77
C SER A 326 7.83 -7.02 -1.04
N LEU A 327 8.17 -7.32 0.21
CA LEU A 327 7.43 -8.23 1.09
C LEU A 327 6.89 -7.45 2.28
N TRP A 328 5.57 -7.48 2.49
CA TRP A 328 4.87 -6.72 3.54
C TRP A 328 4.10 -7.65 4.49
N HIS A 329 3.87 -7.20 5.72
CA HIS A 329 3.08 -7.93 6.74
C HIS A 329 3.60 -9.33 7.06
N LEU A 330 4.93 -9.51 7.10
CA LEU A 330 5.52 -10.80 7.49
C LEU A 330 5.35 -11.11 8.98
N GLU A 331 5.11 -10.10 9.81
CA GLU A 331 4.93 -10.24 11.26
C GLU A 331 3.80 -11.21 11.62
N ASP A 332 2.68 -11.15 10.89
CA ASP A 332 1.51 -11.99 11.17
C ASP A 332 1.82 -13.46 10.84
N CYS A 333 2.49 -13.74 9.72
CA CYS A 333 2.84 -15.12 9.32
C CYS A 333 3.99 -15.74 10.14
N LEU A 334 4.95 -14.93 10.61
CA LEU A 334 6.13 -15.43 11.34
C LEU A 334 5.81 -15.89 12.77
N ASN A 335 4.70 -15.43 13.33
CA ASN A 335 4.26 -15.75 14.69
C ASN A 335 3.27 -16.94 14.75
N GLU A 336 2.97 -17.58 13.61
CA GLU A 336 2.04 -18.71 13.54
C GLU A 336 2.70 -20.06 13.85
N ASP A 337 1.86 -21.09 14.08
CA ASP A 337 2.25 -22.46 14.41
C ASP A 337 3.33 -23.05 13.47
N GLN A 338 4.07 -24.06 13.94
CA GLN A 338 5.14 -24.76 13.18
C GLN A 338 4.77 -25.17 11.75
N ARG A 339 3.48 -25.42 11.46
CA ARG A 339 3.01 -25.76 10.12
C ARG A 339 3.18 -24.59 9.14
N HIS A 340 2.80 -23.39 9.54
CA HIS A 340 2.92 -22.18 8.71
C HIS A 340 4.40 -21.83 8.49
N GLN A 341 5.27 -22.09 9.47
CA GLN A 341 6.72 -21.96 9.29
C GLN A 341 7.27 -22.89 8.20
N CYS A 342 6.82 -24.14 8.11
CA CYS A 342 7.18 -25.06 7.02
C CYS A 342 6.72 -24.54 5.65
N GLU A 343 5.50 -24.00 5.56
CA GLU A 343 4.97 -23.44 4.31
C GLU A 343 5.72 -22.17 3.88
N MET A 344 6.14 -21.34 4.84
CA MET A 344 7.04 -20.21 4.59
C MET A 344 8.39 -20.63 4.05
N VAL A 345 8.97 -21.70 4.61
CA VAL A 345 10.21 -22.28 4.12
C VAL A 345 10.07 -22.67 2.65
N GLU A 346 8.98 -23.36 2.29
CA GLU A 346 8.71 -23.78 0.92
C GLU A 346 8.52 -22.58 0.00
N ALA A 347 7.70 -21.60 0.39
CA ALA A 347 7.45 -20.40 -0.40
C ALA A 347 8.73 -19.60 -0.66
N PHE A 348 9.57 -19.41 0.37
CA PHE A 348 10.85 -18.71 0.22
C PHE A 348 11.86 -19.49 -0.62
N GLN A 349 11.90 -20.82 -0.52
CA GLN A 349 12.72 -21.64 -1.41
C GLN A 349 12.27 -21.45 -2.87
N GLU A 350 10.96 -21.49 -3.12
CA GLU A 350 10.44 -21.23 -4.46
C GLU A 350 10.78 -19.83 -4.97
N MET A 351 10.77 -18.82 -4.10
CA MET A 351 11.17 -17.46 -4.46
C MET A 351 12.64 -17.38 -4.84
N THR A 352 13.52 -17.99 -4.03
CA THR A 352 14.96 -18.06 -4.30
C THR A 352 15.23 -18.75 -5.64
N ASP A 353 14.52 -19.84 -5.94
CA ASP A 353 14.76 -20.64 -7.13
C ASP A 353 14.17 -20.01 -8.40
N LYS A 354 13.03 -19.32 -8.30
CA LYS A 354 12.25 -18.86 -9.47
C LYS A 354 12.42 -17.37 -9.79
N LEU A 355 12.83 -16.53 -8.84
CA LEU A 355 12.86 -15.08 -9.02
C LEU A 355 14.28 -14.54 -9.21
N PRO A 356 14.54 -13.68 -10.23
CA PRO A 356 15.84 -13.04 -10.44
C PRO A 356 16.05 -11.84 -9.49
N LEU A 357 16.18 -12.09 -8.19
CA LEU A 357 16.18 -11.05 -7.16
C LEU A 357 17.49 -10.26 -7.09
N HIS A 358 17.44 -8.99 -7.50
CA HIS A 358 18.55 -8.03 -7.40
C HIS A 358 18.30 -6.95 -6.33
N ALA A 359 17.03 -6.60 -6.09
CA ALA A 359 16.63 -5.71 -5.01
C ALA A 359 15.47 -6.31 -4.20
N LEU A 360 15.61 -6.26 -2.87
CA LEU A 360 14.63 -6.75 -1.91
C LEU A 360 14.27 -5.63 -0.95
N HIS A 361 12.98 -5.45 -0.75
CA HIS A 361 12.39 -4.56 0.23
C HIS A 361 11.56 -5.40 1.19
N ILE A 362 11.80 -5.29 2.49
CA ILE A 362 11.04 -6.01 3.51
C ILE A 362 10.48 -4.97 4.47
N ASP A 363 9.16 -4.96 4.61
CA ASP A 363 8.46 -4.12 5.58
C ASP A 363 7.98 -4.98 6.74
N ALA A 364 8.40 -4.58 7.94
CA ALA A 364 7.96 -5.12 9.21
C ALA A 364 8.25 -6.63 9.30
N VAL A 365 9.39 -6.96 9.90
CA VAL A 365 9.69 -8.31 10.36
C VAL A 365 9.63 -8.25 11.87
N SER A 366 8.91 -9.17 12.49
CA SER A 366 8.90 -9.37 13.94
C SER A 366 9.17 -10.84 14.18
N PHE A 367 10.02 -11.12 15.17
CA PHE A 367 10.20 -12.48 15.66
C PHE A 367 9.48 -12.64 17.00
N PRO A 368 8.80 -13.77 17.24
CA PRO A 368 8.14 -14.01 18.51
C PRO A 368 9.18 -14.02 19.63
N ARG A 369 8.99 -13.15 20.62
CA ARG A 369 9.90 -13.03 21.77
C ARG A 369 9.68 -14.13 22.80
N GLU A 370 8.49 -14.72 22.84
CA GLU A 370 8.12 -15.71 23.87
C GLU A 370 8.84 -17.07 23.67
N ASP A 371 9.31 -17.37 22.46
CA ASP A 371 10.14 -18.55 22.17
C ASP A 371 11.65 -18.35 22.45
N LEU A 372 12.06 -17.19 22.96
CA LEU A 372 13.46 -16.86 23.29
C LEU A 372 14.10 -17.82 24.30
N HIS A 373 13.31 -18.59 25.06
CA HIS A 373 13.80 -19.45 26.13
C HIS A 373 13.86 -20.96 25.81
N SER A 374 13.29 -21.46 24.71
CA SER A 374 13.07 -22.93 24.60
C SER A 374 13.69 -23.67 23.41
N THR A 375 14.06 -23.04 22.30
CA THR A 375 14.54 -23.83 21.12
C THR A 375 15.67 -23.24 20.28
N PHE A 376 15.79 -21.91 20.17
CA PHE A 376 16.86 -21.29 19.38
C PHE A 376 17.83 -20.53 20.28
N ALA A 377 19.10 -20.97 20.33
CA ALA A 377 20.17 -20.21 20.95
C ALA A 377 20.48 -19.00 20.06
N TRP A 378 19.71 -17.92 20.21
CA TRP A 378 19.97 -16.65 19.52
C TRP A 378 21.38 -16.13 19.78
N ASP A 379 22.00 -16.48 20.91
CA ASP A 379 23.42 -16.25 21.15
C ASP A 379 24.33 -17.02 20.21
N ALA A 380 23.97 -18.26 19.87
CA ALA A 380 24.73 -19.06 18.93
C ALA A 380 24.58 -18.54 17.50
N VAL A 381 23.37 -18.07 17.14
CA VAL A 381 23.14 -17.28 15.92
C VAL A 381 24.01 -16.02 16.02
N ARG A 382 23.96 -15.29 17.15
CA ARG A 382 24.72 -14.06 17.51
C ARG A 382 26.22 -14.13 17.29
N ASN A 383 26.76 -15.32 17.43
CA ASN A 383 28.18 -15.56 17.33
C ASN A 383 28.57 -16.20 15.99
N GLY A 384 27.62 -16.37 15.06
CA GLY A 384 27.84 -17.06 13.78
C GLY A 384 28.20 -18.54 13.95
N THR A 385 27.86 -19.13 15.08
CA THR A 385 28.24 -20.52 15.44
C THR A 385 27.21 -21.56 15.02
N VAL A 386 26.10 -21.10 14.45
CA VAL A 386 24.95 -21.90 14.02
C VAL A 386 25.02 -22.17 12.52
N ALA A 387 24.71 -23.39 12.12
CA ALA A 387 24.67 -23.75 10.70
C ALA A 387 23.53 -22.99 9.99
N GLN A 388 23.70 -22.62 8.72
CA GLN A 388 22.69 -21.86 7.95
C GLN A 388 21.29 -22.51 7.95
N ALA A 389 21.22 -23.85 7.98
CA ALA A 389 19.97 -24.60 8.06
C ALA A 389 19.16 -24.34 9.35
N GLN A 390 19.82 -23.85 10.39
CA GLN A 390 19.26 -23.52 11.70
C GLN A 390 18.97 -22.01 11.86
N TYR A 391 19.12 -21.22 10.79
CA TYR A 391 18.70 -19.81 10.82
C TYR A 391 17.18 -19.69 10.84
N PRO A 392 16.64 -18.61 11.44
CA PRO A 392 15.24 -18.24 11.25
C PRO A 392 14.88 -18.19 9.76
N VAL A 393 13.64 -18.56 9.42
CA VAL A 393 13.20 -18.78 8.03
C VAL A 393 13.53 -17.60 7.11
N ILE A 394 13.21 -16.37 7.54
CA ILE A 394 13.49 -15.15 6.78
C ILE A 394 15.00 -14.87 6.64
N MET A 395 15.80 -15.19 7.65
CA MET A 395 17.25 -15.03 7.59
C MET A 395 17.87 -16.01 6.60
N ARG A 396 17.41 -17.26 6.62
CA ARG A 396 17.86 -18.28 5.68
C ARG A 396 17.54 -17.83 4.25
N PHE A 397 16.30 -17.39 4.00
CA PHE A 397 15.90 -16.82 2.71
C PHE A 397 16.85 -15.69 2.26
N ILE A 398 17.04 -14.65 3.08
CA ILE A 398 17.92 -13.53 2.72
C ILE A 398 19.34 -14.01 2.43
N SER A 399 19.88 -14.92 3.25
CA SER A 399 21.24 -15.42 3.10
C SER A 399 21.49 -16.21 1.81
N GLU A 400 20.43 -16.78 1.21
CA GLU A 400 20.51 -17.54 -0.04
C GLU A 400 20.48 -16.64 -1.28
N LEU A 401 20.12 -15.36 -1.13
CA LEU A 401 20.05 -14.38 -2.22
C LEU A 401 21.44 -13.83 -2.60
N ASN A 402 22.28 -14.70 -3.15
CA ASN A 402 23.67 -14.39 -3.50
C ASN A 402 23.83 -13.25 -4.54
N ALA A 403 22.80 -13.00 -5.37
CA ALA A 403 22.79 -11.93 -6.37
C ALA A 403 22.23 -10.59 -5.86
N LEU A 404 21.78 -10.52 -4.60
CA LEU A 404 21.13 -9.34 -4.04
C LEU A 404 22.12 -8.17 -3.93
N GLN A 405 21.78 -7.06 -4.59
CA GLN A 405 22.58 -5.84 -4.61
C GLN A 405 21.99 -4.74 -3.72
N THR A 406 20.66 -4.70 -3.57
CA THR A 406 19.97 -3.70 -2.75
C THR A 406 19.05 -4.38 -1.75
N LEU A 407 19.20 -4.02 -0.47
CA LEU A 407 18.31 -4.45 0.60
C LEU A 407 17.72 -3.22 1.28
N THR A 408 16.39 -3.15 1.37
CA THR A 408 15.67 -2.15 2.17
C THR A 408 14.92 -2.86 3.28
N LEU A 409 15.12 -2.41 4.51
CA LEU A 409 14.44 -2.93 5.69
C LEU A 409 13.65 -1.78 6.34
N VAL A 410 12.32 -1.92 6.36
CA VAL A 410 11.41 -1.00 7.04
C VAL A 410 11.04 -1.62 8.38
N ARG A 411 11.22 -0.87 9.48
CA ARG A 411 11.03 -1.32 10.87
C ARG A 411 11.68 -2.68 11.15
N PRO A 412 13.01 -2.81 10.98
CA PRO A 412 13.70 -4.09 11.18
C PRO A 412 13.67 -4.53 12.64
N ASP A 413 13.35 -5.81 12.87
CA ASP A 413 13.46 -6.41 14.21
C ASP A 413 14.91 -6.32 14.74
N PRO A 414 15.11 -5.98 16.03
CA PRO A 414 16.44 -5.95 16.64
C PRO A 414 17.21 -7.27 16.53
N LEU A 415 16.54 -8.42 16.61
CA LEU A 415 17.15 -9.75 16.43
C LEU A 415 17.56 -9.96 14.97
N LEU A 416 16.76 -9.51 13.98
CA LEU A 416 17.16 -9.55 12.56
C LEU A 416 18.47 -8.77 12.37
N LEU A 417 18.51 -7.54 12.90
CA LEU A 417 19.68 -6.67 12.80
C LEU A 417 20.90 -7.31 13.45
N GLN A 418 20.80 -7.70 14.73
CA GLN A 418 21.87 -8.41 15.43
C GLN A 418 22.37 -9.60 14.61
N SER A 419 21.46 -10.24 13.88
CA SER A 419 21.75 -11.42 13.11
C SER A 419 22.34 -11.22 11.71
N MET A 420 22.19 -10.03 11.15
CA MET A 420 22.91 -9.63 9.96
C MET A 420 24.32 -9.10 10.27
N GLY A 421 24.71 -9.03 11.54
CA GLY A 421 25.94 -8.42 12.03
C GLY A 421 27.15 -9.37 12.07
N TYR A 422 26.99 -10.62 11.65
CA TYR A 422 28.02 -11.65 11.85
C TYR A 422 29.16 -11.60 10.86
N SER A 423 30.33 -11.90 11.40
CA SER A 423 31.33 -12.74 10.74
C SER A 423 31.39 -14.07 11.50
N PRO A 424 31.15 -15.22 10.87
CA PRO A 424 31.60 -16.49 11.41
C PRO A 424 33.12 -16.64 11.23
N PRO A 425 33.77 -17.59 11.91
CA PRO A 425 35.17 -17.99 11.64
C PRO A 425 35.38 -18.62 10.25
N SER A 426 34.31 -18.87 9.49
CA SER A 426 34.33 -19.28 8.09
C SER A 426 34.13 -18.07 7.18
N SER A 427 35.11 -17.78 6.33
CA SER A 427 35.33 -16.59 5.50
C SER A 427 34.25 -16.17 4.48
N ILE A 428 32.97 -16.48 4.69
CA ILE A 428 31.87 -16.16 3.76
C ILE A 428 31.00 -15.06 4.38
N LEU A 429 30.90 -13.94 3.68
CA LEU A 429 30.12 -12.77 4.09
C LEU A 429 28.61 -13.04 3.92
N PHE A 430 27.81 -12.66 4.91
CA PHE A 430 26.36 -12.59 4.79
C PHE A 430 26.01 -11.52 3.73
N LEU A 431 25.39 -11.95 2.62
CA LEU A 431 25.10 -11.13 1.42
C LEU A 431 26.37 -10.56 0.74
N PRO A 432 27.16 -11.40 0.05
CA PRO A 432 28.45 -10.98 -0.51
C PRO A 432 28.35 -9.95 -1.64
N SER A 433 27.21 -9.88 -2.33
CA SER A 433 26.98 -8.96 -3.46
C SER A 433 26.28 -7.65 -3.08
N LEU A 434 26.00 -7.43 -1.79
CA LEU A 434 25.22 -6.29 -1.32
C LEU A 434 26.01 -4.99 -1.50
N LYS A 435 25.45 -4.07 -2.29
CA LYS A 435 26.01 -2.74 -2.57
C LYS A 435 25.27 -1.64 -1.84
N LYS A 436 23.94 -1.77 -1.71
CA LYS A 436 23.08 -0.76 -1.10
C LYS A 436 22.28 -1.37 0.05
N LEU A 437 22.34 -0.73 1.21
CA LEU A 437 21.51 -1.05 2.37
C LEU A 437 20.72 0.20 2.76
N ARG A 438 19.41 0.05 2.94
CA ARG A 438 18.52 1.13 3.38
C ARG A 438 17.73 0.68 4.61
N PHE A 439 17.72 1.53 5.62
CA PHE A 439 16.86 1.36 6.79
C PHE A 439 15.83 2.48 6.83
N GLU A 440 14.59 2.12 7.12
CA GLU A 440 13.48 3.05 7.26
C GLU A 440 12.69 2.73 8.52
N THR A 441 12.46 3.72 9.37
CA THR A 441 11.56 3.56 10.51
C THR A 441 11.03 4.93 10.90
N SER A 442 9.81 4.97 11.43
CA SER A 442 9.22 6.14 12.08
C SER A 442 9.24 6.05 13.60
N ILE A 443 9.79 4.96 14.17
CA ILE A 443 9.76 4.64 15.60
C ILE A 443 11.12 4.97 16.22
N PRO A 444 11.20 5.92 17.18
CA PRO A 444 12.49 6.33 17.77
C PRO A 444 13.28 5.20 18.42
N LYS A 445 12.63 4.27 19.13
CA LYS A 445 13.30 3.12 19.77
C LYS A 445 14.01 2.21 18.75
N GLU A 446 13.45 2.05 17.56
CA GLU A 446 14.05 1.25 16.48
C GLU A 446 15.29 1.93 15.87
N CYS A 447 15.32 3.26 15.83
CA CYS A 447 16.49 4.02 15.38
C CYS A 447 17.74 3.67 16.20
N LEU A 448 17.58 3.51 17.53
CA LEU A 448 18.65 3.11 18.44
C LEU A 448 19.18 1.70 18.10
N HIS A 449 18.29 0.76 17.80
CA HIS A 449 18.69 -0.61 17.44
C HIS A 449 19.47 -0.64 16.12
N ILE A 450 19.04 0.15 15.12
CA ILE A 450 19.74 0.28 13.84
C ILE A 450 21.12 0.93 14.03
N ALA A 451 21.21 1.98 14.85
CA ALA A 451 22.49 2.63 15.16
C ALA A 451 23.47 1.67 15.87
N LYS A 452 22.99 0.91 16.87
CA LYS A 452 23.78 -0.12 17.58
C LYS A 452 24.27 -1.21 16.63
N TYR A 453 23.40 -1.72 15.76
CA TYR A 453 23.75 -2.69 14.72
C TYR A 453 24.87 -2.15 13.82
N TRP A 454 24.71 -0.93 13.32
CA TRP A 454 25.64 -0.33 12.39
C TRP A 454 27.03 -0.13 13.01
N ARG A 455 27.08 0.40 14.24
CA ARG A 455 28.32 0.54 15.01
C ARG A 455 29.03 -0.81 15.16
N ARG A 456 28.28 -1.84 15.57
CA ARG A 456 28.84 -3.18 15.74
C ARG A 456 29.39 -3.78 14.44
N ARG A 457 28.70 -3.58 13.32
CA ARG A 457 29.15 -4.03 12.01
C ARG A 457 30.48 -3.36 11.61
N ILE A 458 30.63 -2.06 11.87
CA ILE A 458 31.89 -1.33 11.62
C ILE A 458 33.03 -1.88 12.47
N GLU A 459 32.81 -2.08 13.78
CA GLU A 459 33.81 -2.65 14.69
C GLU A 459 34.32 -4.01 14.19
N VAL A 460 33.39 -4.92 13.87
CA VAL A 460 33.70 -6.28 13.39
C VAL A 460 34.50 -6.22 12.08
N LEU A 461 34.06 -5.44 11.10
CA LEU A 461 34.75 -5.31 9.81
C LEU A 461 36.13 -4.65 9.94
N THR A 462 36.31 -3.73 10.89
CA THR A 462 37.60 -3.07 11.16
C THR A 462 38.59 -4.01 11.86
N LEU A 463 38.09 -4.83 12.80
CA LEU A 463 38.91 -5.83 13.49
C LEU A 463 39.40 -6.93 12.53
N LEU A 464 38.52 -7.44 11.66
CA LEU A 464 38.84 -8.52 10.70
C LEU A 464 39.87 -8.12 9.64
N SER A 465 40.03 -6.82 9.42
CA SER A 465 40.84 -6.26 8.35
C SER A 465 42.18 -5.70 8.84
N GLY A 466 42.59 -6.03 10.07
CA GLY A 466 43.85 -5.56 10.65
C GLY A 466 43.89 -4.06 10.92
N GLY A 467 42.74 -3.44 11.18
CA GLY A 467 42.62 -2.01 11.48
C GLY A 467 42.27 -1.12 10.28
N ALA A 468 42.11 -1.68 9.07
CA ALA A 468 41.72 -0.93 7.87
C ALA A 468 40.42 -1.48 7.29
N PHE A 469 39.28 -0.81 7.49
CA PHE A 469 37.95 -1.28 7.07
C PHE A 469 37.95 -2.07 5.73
N ALA A 470 37.84 -3.39 5.82
CA ALA A 470 37.73 -4.30 4.67
C ALA A 470 36.52 -5.23 4.84
N GLY A 471 35.32 -4.67 4.72
CA GLY A 471 34.13 -5.43 4.37
C GLY A 471 33.84 -5.31 2.87
N PRO A 472 32.93 -6.13 2.30
CA PRO A 472 32.39 -5.86 0.97
C PRO A 472 31.81 -4.45 1.05
N GLY A 473 32.40 -3.52 0.29
CA GLY A 473 32.09 -2.11 0.40
C GLY A 473 30.63 -1.90 0.04
N LEU A 474 29.77 -1.74 1.05
CA LEU A 474 28.47 -1.10 0.86
C LEU A 474 28.78 0.22 0.17
N GLU A 475 28.42 0.33 -1.10
CA GLU A 475 28.59 1.55 -1.88
C GLU A 475 27.72 2.67 -1.29
N ARG A 476 26.58 2.29 -0.69
CA ARG A 476 25.60 3.23 -0.15
C ARG A 476 24.84 2.66 1.05
N LEU A 477 24.88 3.38 2.17
CA LEU A 477 23.94 3.23 3.28
C LEU A 477 22.95 4.39 3.27
N GLU A 478 21.65 4.10 3.40
CA GLU A 478 20.59 5.09 3.59
C GLU A 478 19.87 4.87 4.91
N LEU A 479 19.74 5.92 5.71
CA LEU A 479 18.97 5.91 6.96
C LEU A 479 17.82 6.92 6.84
N LEU A 480 16.59 6.45 6.97
CA LEU A 480 15.39 7.29 6.96
C LEU A 480 14.68 7.18 8.31
N PHE A 481 14.90 8.17 9.16
CA PHE A 481 14.43 8.22 10.55
C PHE A 481 13.48 9.40 10.76
N PRO A 482 12.57 9.35 11.76
CA PRO A 482 11.77 10.49 12.13
C PRO A 482 12.68 11.56 12.75
N HIS A 483 12.31 12.83 12.57
CA HIS A 483 13.04 13.94 13.18
C HIS A 483 12.74 13.99 14.69
N THR A 484 13.69 13.56 15.52
CA THR A 484 13.66 13.78 16.98
C THR A 484 15.00 14.33 17.46
N GLN A 485 14.99 15.14 18.53
CA GLN A 485 16.23 15.69 19.12
C GLN A 485 17.18 14.58 19.61
N ASP A 486 16.62 13.45 20.06
CA ASP A 486 17.38 12.29 20.55
C ASP A 486 18.11 11.55 19.43
N ASN A 487 17.55 11.52 18.21
CA ASN A 487 18.16 10.86 17.05
C ASN A 487 19.44 11.59 16.57
N ALA A 488 19.49 12.92 16.69
CA ALA A 488 20.68 13.71 16.36
C ALA A 488 21.83 13.47 17.36
N ALA A 489 21.49 13.33 18.64
CA ALA A 489 22.44 12.97 19.69
C ALA A 489 22.96 11.53 19.52
N LEU A 490 22.08 10.58 19.19
CA LEU A 490 22.42 9.16 18.98
C LEU A 490 23.38 8.91 17.81
N ALA A 491 23.36 9.79 16.80
CA ALA A 491 24.28 9.73 15.68
C ALA A 491 25.64 10.41 15.95
N GLY A 492 25.83 11.04 17.12
CA GLY A 492 27.05 11.77 17.48
C GLY A 492 27.19 13.13 16.80
N TRP A 493 26.10 13.74 16.33
CA TRP A 493 26.11 14.97 15.53
C TRP A 493 25.70 16.17 16.39
N LYS A 494 26.66 16.73 17.14
CA LYS A 494 26.38 17.79 18.12
C LYS A 494 26.20 19.20 17.55
N ASP A 495 26.58 19.50 16.30
CA ASP A 495 26.80 20.90 15.89
C ASP A 495 26.27 21.33 14.50
N ASP A 496 25.05 20.97 14.08
CA ASP A 496 24.41 21.75 12.99
C ASP A 496 22.85 21.68 12.97
N PRO A 497 22.14 22.76 13.36
CA PRO A 497 20.69 22.78 13.39
C PRO A 497 20.13 23.47 12.14
N GLN A 498 19.80 22.71 11.08
CA GLN A 498 18.86 23.16 10.05
C GLN A 498 17.95 22.01 9.53
N PRO A 499 16.70 22.32 9.14
CA PRO A 499 15.65 21.33 8.89
C PRO A 499 15.81 20.70 7.51
N TYR A 500 16.22 19.43 7.46
CA TYR A 500 16.20 18.63 6.24
C TYR A 500 15.72 17.22 6.55
N ALA A 501 14.83 16.68 5.71
CA ALA A 501 14.70 15.24 5.53
C ALA A 501 16.04 14.75 4.97
N MET A 502 17.00 14.42 5.83
CA MET A 502 18.31 13.95 5.39
C MET A 502 18.16 12.54 4.84
N SER A 503 18.04 12.43 3.52
CA SER A 503 18.62 11.31 2.78
C SER A 503 20.14 11.38 3.00
N MET A 504 20.65 10.80 4.08
CA MET A 504 22.09 10.56 4.17
C MET A 504 22.42 9.36 3.28
N GLY A 505 22.83 9.64 2.06
CA GLY A 505 23.68 8.71 1.33
C GLY A 505 25.09 8.88 1.89
N VAL A 506 25.53 7.98 2.77
CA VAL A 506 26.96 7.93 3.11
C VAL A 506 27.65 7.28 1.91
N GLU A 507 28.17 8.08 0.98
CA GLU A 507 29.15 7.61 0.01
C GLU A 507 30.47 7.39 0.76
N PHE A 508 30.89 6.13 0.86
CA PHE A 508 32.12 5.79 1.55
C PHE A 508 33.33 6.35 0.80
N GLN A 509 33.89 7.46 1.29
CA GLN A 509 35.26 7.84 0.99
C GLN A 509 36.19 7.14 1.99
N ARG A 510 37.20 6.44 1.46
CA ARG A 510 38.08 5.48 2.14
C ARG A 510 38.83 5.98 3.38
N GLU A 511 38.72 7.24 3.78
CA GLU A 511 39.73 7.89 4.62
C GLU A 511 39.26 8.43 5.98
N HIS A 512 37.97 8.68 6.26
CA HIS A 512 37.56 9.22 7.59
C HIS A 512 36.19 8.72 8.08
N ILE A 513 36.16 8.14 9.28
CA ILE A 513 34.94 7.86 10.06
C ILE A 513 35.12 8.57 11.43
N PRO A 514 34.27 9.53 11.81
CA PRO A 514 34.35 10.16 13.13
C PRO A 514 33.70 9.26 14.19
N PHE A 515 34.40 9.03 15.30
CA PHE A 515 33.93 8.29 16.48
C PHE A 515 33.65 9.25 17.63
N LEU A 516 32.63 8.95 18.46
CA LEU A 516 32.58 9.12 19.94
C LEU A 516 31.13 9.03 20.43
N ILE A 517 30.75 7.99 21.20
CA ILE A 517 29.93 8.06 22.45
C ILE A 517 30.20 6.77 23.26
N ASP A 518 30.58 6.91 24.54
CA ASP A 518 30.78 5.83 25.53
C ASP A 518 29.47 5.10 25.88
N GLU A 519 29.56 3.80 26.17
CA GLU A 519 28.41 2.90 26.42
C GLU A 519 27.66 3.15 27.75
N ASP A 520 28.23 3.94 28.66
CA ASP A 520 27.75 4.03 30.04
C ASP A 520 26.61 5.04 30.27
N ASP A 521 26.29 5.91 29.31
CA ASP A 521 25.31 7.00 29.51
C ASP A 521 23.84 6.64 29.14
N LEU A 522 23.54 5.39 28.77
CA LEU A 522 22.24 5.02 28.16
C LEU A 522 21.43 3.92 28.87
N TYR A 523 21.84 3.48 30.06
CA TYR A 523 21.06 2.57 30.90
C TYR A 523 20.43 3.33 32.09
N MET A 524 19.27 3.95 31.85
CA MET A 524 18.29 4.15 32.91
C MET A 524 17.40 2.91 32.89
N GLU A 525 17.73 1.92 33.72
CA GLU A 525 16.85 0.77 33.96
C GLU A 525 15.56 1.29 34.60
N ASP A 526 14.42 1.09 33.93
CA ASP A 526 13.10 1.19 34.52
C ASP A 526 13.01 0.08 35.59
N SER A 527 13.36 0.44 36.82
CA SER A 527 13.16 -0.41 37.99
C SER A 527 11.68 -0.37 38.35
N ASP A 528 10.92 -1.33 37.84
CA ASP A 528 9.60 -1.67 38.38
C ASP A 528 9.82 -2.20 39.80
N SER A 529 9.48 -1.37 40.80
CA SER A 529 9.46 -1.77 42.19
C SER A 529 8.17 -2.53 42.49
N ASP A 530 8.32 -3.83 42.73
CA ASP A 530 7.30 -4.70 43.32
C ASP A 530 6.88 -4.19 44.71
N GLU A 531 5.62 -3.81 44.87
CA GLU A 531 4.96 -3.70 46.18
C GLU A 531 4.24 -5.02 46.46
N GLU A 532 4.88 -5.89 47.25
CA GLU A 532 4.27 -7.04 47.90
C GLU A 532 3.38 -6.55 49.04
N ASP A 533 2.06 -6.70 48.90
CA ASP A 533 1.11 -6.59 50.01
C ASP A 533 0.95 -7.96 50.69
N GLU A 534 1.73 -8.19 51.75
CA GLU A 534 1.42 -9.14 52.82
C GLU A 534 0.45 -8.48 53.82
N GLU A 535 -0.74 -9.06 54.04
CA GLU A 535 -1.56 -9.00 55.26
C GLU A 535 -2.85 -9.81 54.99
N ASP A 536 -3.48 -10.57 55.88
CA ASP A 536 -3.09 -11.21 57.13
C ASP A 536 -4.22 -12.23 57.42
N THR A 537 -3.92 -13.22 58.23
CA THR A 537 -4.79 -14.33 58.68
C THR A 537 -6.10 -13.92 59.41
N MET A 538 -7.09 -14.83 59.39
CA MET A 538 -8.12 -15.20 60.42
C MET A 538 -9.47 -15.49 59.72
N ASP A 539 -10.32 -16.45 60.09
CA ASP A 539 -10.35 -17.52 61.08
C ASP A 539 -11.49 -18.49 60.66
N GLU A 540 -11.50 -19.65 61.30
CA GLU A 540 -12.40 -20.81 61.19
C GLU A 540 -13.92 -20.50 61.17
N ASP A 541 -14.66 -21.19 60.28
CA ASP A 541 -15.77 -22.13 60.60
C ASP A 541 -16.22 -22.95 59.37
#